data_AF-A0A6L4AR80-F1
#
_entry.id   AF-A0A6L4AR80-F1
#
_cell.length_a   1.000
_cell.length_b   1.000
_cell.length_c   1.000
_cell.angle_alpha   90.00
_cell.angle_beta   90.00
_cell.angle_gamma   90.00
#
_symmetry.space_group_name_H-M   'P 1'
#
loop_
_entity.id
_entity.type
_entity.pdbx_description
1 polymer ?
#
loop_
_entity_poly.entity_id
_entity_poly.type
_entity_poly.pdbx_seq_one_letter_code
_entity_poly.pdbx_strand_id
1 'polypeptide(L)' 'MATCKNCGATSDDPGHLCNPTDYTLHCDYCGTHNVTPMHMCKEKFAAMKYSCGNCGRVAITENDLCNPTEIS' A
#
# COMPACT_ATOMS: atom_id res chain seq x y z
N MET A 1 -15.14 6.80 -4.15
CA MET A 1 -14.17 7.80 -4.63
C MET A 1 -13.63 8.69 -3.52
N ALA A 2 -12.34 8.55 -3.19
CA ALA A 2 -11.56 9.45 -2.33
C ALA A 2 -10.75 10.45 -3.18
N THR A 3 -10.32 11.56 -2.57
CA THR A 3 -9.52 12.62 -3.21
C THR A 3 -8.17 12.77 -2.52
N CYS A 4 -7.11 13.01 -3.28
CA CYS A 4 -5.77 13.32 -2.77
C CYS A 4 -5.70 14.77 -2.29
N LYS A 5 -5.39 14.99 -1.00
CA LYS A 5 -5.23 16.32 -0.39
C LYS A 5 -4.07 17.13 -0.99
N ASN A 6 -3.10 16.48 -1.63
CA ASN A 6 -1.92 17.17 -2.17
C ASN A 6 -2.11 17.67 -3.60
N CYS A 7 -2.80 16.90 -4.47
CA CYS A 7 -2.88 17.19 -5.91
C CYS A 7 -4.30 17.17 -6.49
N GLY A 8 -5.32 16.84 -5.69
CA GLY A 8 -6.72 16.81 -6.13
C GLY A 8 -7.13 15.60 -6.96
N ALA A 9 -6.22 14.66 -7.25
CA ALA A 9 -6.56 13.42 -7.96
C ALA A 9 -7.61 12.59 -7.20
N THR A 10 -8.51 11.93 -7.93
CA THR A 10 -9.58 11.10 -7.35
C THR A 10 -9.41 9.63 -7.73
N SER A 11 -9.79 8.72 -6.82
CA SER A 11 -9.71 7.26 -7.02
C SER A 11 -10.78 6.56 -6.19
N ASP A 12 -11.33 5.44 -6.67
CA ASP A 12 -12.22 4.59 -5.88
C ASP A 12 -11.48 3.75 -4.84
N ASP A 13 -10.18 3.50 -5.06
CA ASP A 13 -9.30 2.91 -4.06
C ASP A 13 -8.41 3.99 -3.41
N PRO A 14 -8.55 4.26 -2.10
CA PRO A 14 -7.74 5.25 -1.38
C PRO A 14 -6.26 4.90 -1.33
N GLY A 15 -5.88 3.63 -1.49
CA GLY A 15 -4.50 3.17 -1.52
C GLY A 15 -3.72 3.65 -2.74
N HIS A 16 -4.41 3.96 -3.84
CA HIS A 16 -3.82 4.57 -5.03
C HIS A 16 -3.58 6.09 -4.93
N LEU A 17 -3.99 6.73 -3.83
CA LEU A 17 -3.82 8.17 -3.66
C LEU A 17 -2.61 8.49 -2.78
N CYS A 18 -1.88 9.54 -3.15
CA CYS A 18 -0.67 9.99 -2.43
C CYS A 18 -0.94 10.55 -1.02
N ASN A 19 -2.17 10.98 -0.75
CA ASN A 19 -2.60 11.52 0.54
C ASN A 19 -4.14 11.55 0.56
N PRO A 20 -4.81 10.38 0.71
CA PRO A 20 -6.26 10.29 0.62
C PRO A 20 -6.93 11.08 1.76
N THR A 21 -8.07 11.67 1.46
CA THR A 21 -8.87 12.41 2.44
C THR A 21 -9.60 11.44 3.37
N ASP A 22 -9.40 11.61 4.68
CA ASP A 22 -10.21 11.06 5.79
C ASP A 22 -10.49 9.55 5.70
N TYR A 23 -9.44 8.78 5.40
CA TYR A 23 -9.49 7.32 5.44
C TYR A 23 -8.49 6.79 6.46
N THR A 24 -9.02 6.18 7.52
CA THR A 24 -8.22 5.56 8.57
C THR A 24 -8.45 4.05 8.59
N LEU A 25 -7.37 3.33 8.87
CA LEU A 25 -7.31 1.87 8.85
C LEU A 25 -6.83 1.33 10.19
N HIS A 26 -7.20 0.10 10.49
CA HIS A 26 -6.46 -0.73 11.44
C HIS A 26 -5.37 -1.48 10.68
N CYS A 27 -4.15 -1.47 11.19
CA CYS A 27 -3.06 -2.25 10.62
C CYS A 27 -2.97 -3.61 11.30
N ASP A 28 -3.34 -4.68 10.60
CA ASP A 28 -3.27 -6.05 11.13
C ASP A 28 -1.82 -6.54 11.39
N TYR A 29 -0.82 -5.85 10.84
CA TYR A 29 0.60 -6.23 10.98
C TYR A 29 1.22 -5.72 12.29
N CYS A 30 0.99 -4.45 12.64
CA CYS A 30 1.56 -3.84 13.85
C CYS A 30 0.51 -3.52 14.93
N GLY A 31 -0.78 -3.78 14.67
CA GLY A 31 -1.89 -3.50 15.58
C GLY A 31 -2.26 -2.02 15.72
N THR A 32 -1.59 -1.11 15.00
CA THR A 32 -1.86 0.33 15.13
C THR A 32 -3.21 0.69 14.51
N HIS A 33 -4.01 1.46 15.25
CA HIS A 33 -5.27 2.02 14.78
C HIS A 33 -5.08 3.42 14.18
N ASN A 34 -6.04 3.84 13.37
CA ASN A 34 -6.08 5.17 12.77
C ASN A 34 -4.89 5.48 11.84
N VAL A 35 -4.40 4.47 11.11
CA VAL A 35 -3.30 4.65 10.15
C VAL A 35 -3.82 5.00 8.76
N THR A 36 -2.99 5.63 7.93
CA THR A 36 -3.36 5.94 6.53
C THR A 36 -3.20 4.70 5.64
N PRO A 37 -3.84 4.63 4.45
CA PRO A 37 -3.58 3.60 3.43
C PRO A 37 -2.11 3.40 3.06
N MET A 38 -1.32 4.45 3.23
CA MET A 38 0.10 4.46 2.92
C MET A 38 0.97 3.99 4.09
N HIS A 39 0.35 3.65 5.22
CA HIS A 39 1.07 3.18 6.39
C HIS A 39 1.86 1.92 6.05
N MET A 40 3.15 2.00 6.36
CA MET A 40 4.14 0.96 6.12
C MET A 40 4.93 0.75 7.41
N CYS A 41 4.48 -0.18 8.24
CA CYS A 41 5.20 -0.59 9.44
C CYS A 41 6.32 -1.58 9.10
N LYS A 42 7.19 -1.83 10.08
CA LYS A 42 8.31 -2.76 9.96
C LYS A 42 7.83 -4.17 9.66
N GLU A 43 6.74 -4.60 10.31
CA GLU A 43 6.15 -5.92 10.19
C GLU A 43 5.55 -6.12 8.79
N LYS A 44 4.83 -5.12 8.28
CA LYS A 44 4.28 -5.13 6.91
C LYS A 44 5.39 -5.12 5.86
N PHE A 45 6.47 -4.39 6.11
CA PHE A 45 7.66 -4.43 5.26
C PHE A 45 8.32 -5.81 5.26
N ALA A 46 8.51 -6.41 6.43
CA ALA A 46 9.06 -7.76 6.56
C ALA A 46 8.16 -8.85 5.95
N ALA A 47 6.85 -8.59 5.82
CA ALA A 47 5.91 -9.49 5.16
C ALA A 47 5.93 -9.38 3.62
N MET A 48 6.55 -8.35 3.05
CA MET A 48 6.71 -8.22 1.59
C MET A 48 7.62 -9.35 1.09
N LYS A 49 7.12 -10.16 0.17
CA LYS A 49 7.85 -11.32 -0.38
C LYS A 49 8.16 -11.17 -1.85
N TYR A 50 7.50 -10.26 -2.55
CA TYR A 50 7.61 -10.14 -4.01
C TYR A 50 7.86 -8.69 -4.41
N SER A 51 8.69 -8.51 -5.45
CA SER A 51 8.89 -7.27 -6.17
C SER A 51 8.51 -7.47 -7.64
N CYS A 52 8.00 -6.44 -8.29
CA CYS A 52 7.75 -6.48 -9.73
C CYS A 52 9.05 -6.22 -10.47
N GLY A 53 9.50 -7.17 -11.30
CA GLY A 53 10.72 -7.04 -12.11
C GLY A 53 10.67 -5.87 -13.12
N ASN A 54 9.48 -5.35 -13.44
CA ASN A 54 9.32 -4.27 -14.42
C ASN A 54 9.26 -2.87 -13.82
N CYS A 55 8.62 -2.69 -12.65
CA CYS A 55 8.37 -1.38 -12.05
C CYS A 55 8.83 -1.23 -10.60
N GLY A 56 9.35 -2.29 -9.99
CA GLY A 56 9.87 -2.27 -8.61
C GLY A 56 8.80 -2.23 -7.51
N ARG A 57 7.50 -2.28 -7.85
CA ARG A 57 6.42 -2.38 -6.85
C ARG A 57 6.60 -3.64 -6.00
N VAL A 58 6.45 -3.51 -4.69
CA VAL A 58 6.52 -4.65 -3.76
C VAL A 58 5.14 -5.08 -3.29
N ALA A 59 4.97 -6.38 -3.06
CA ALA A 59 3.75 -6.97 -2.53
C ALA A 59 4.02 -8.20 -1.66
N ILE A 60 2.98 -8.60 -0.92
CA ILE A 60 2.99 -9.79 -0.07
C ILE A 60 2.64 -11.03 -0.88
N THR A 61 1.79 -10.90 -1.90
CA THR A 61 1.43 -11.99 -2.81
C THR A 61 1.87 -11.69 -4.24
N GLU A 62 2.23 -12.73 -4.98
CA GLU A 62 2.62 -12.61 -6.38
C GLU A 62 1.48 -12.09 -7.28
N ASN A 63 0.23 -12.41 -6.93
CA ASN A 63 -0.98 -12.02 -7.68
C ASN A 63 -1.24 -10.51 -7.69
N ASP A 64 -0.65 -9.77 -6.75
CA ASP A 64 -0.77 -8.31 -6.67
C ASP A 64 0.19 -7.58 -7.65
N LEU A 65 1.01 -8.32 -8.40
CA LEU A 65 2.07 -7.79 -9.27
C LEU A 65 1.95 -8.33 -10.69
N CYS A 66 2.35 -7.50 -11.66
CA CYS A 66 2.31 -7.86 -13.09
C CYS A 66 3.42 -8.84 -13.51
N ASN A 67 4.60 -8.75 -12.87
CA ASN A 67 5.77 -9.59 -13.13
C ASN A 67 6.50 -9.89 -11.80
N PRO A 68 5.94 -10.76 -10.95
CA PRO A 68 6.44 -10.99 -9.60
C PRO A 68 7.82 -11.68 -9.60
N THR A 69 8.70 -11.22 -8.73
CA THR A 69 10.02 -11.80 -8.44
C THR A 69 10.18 -11.83 -6.93
N GLU A 70 10.45 -13.00 -6.37
CA GLU A 70 10.60 -13.17 -4.92
C GLU A 70 11.81 -12.37 -4.39
N ILE A 71 11.59 -11.64 -3.31
CA ILE A 71 12.58 -10.92 -2.52
C ILE A 71 12.66 -11.71 -1.22
N SER A 72 13.72 -12.50 -1.08
CA SER A 72 13.88 -13.57 -0.10
C SER A 72 13.64 -13.21 1.37
#